data_AF-A0A2I0QJ31-F1
#
_entry.id   AF-A0A2I0QJ31-F1
#
_cell.length_a   1.000
_cell.length_b   1.000
_cell.length_c   1.000
_cell.angle_alpha   90.00
_cell.angle_beta   90.00
_cell.angle_gamma   90.00
#
_symmetry.space_group_name_H-M   'P 1'
#
loop_
_entity.id
_entity.type
_entity.pdbx_description
1 polymer ?
#
loop_
_entity_poly.entity_id
_entity_poly.type
_entity_poly.pdbx_seq_one_letter_code
_entity_poly.pdbx_strand_id
1 'polypeptide(L)'
;MFKLVPRKVFFTKGVGRAKEQLASFEAALRDAGIEKFNLVTVSSILPPKCKIVSSEDGLKELMPGQIVFVVMSRNSSNEPNRMIAASVGCAVP
;
A
#
# COMPACT_ATOMS: atom_id res chain seq x y z
N MET A 1 20.70 -14.32 14.66
CA MET A 1 19.28 -14.34 14.23
C MET A 1 18.95 -13.02 13.56
N PHE A 2 18.58 -13.03 12.28
CA PHE A 2 18.23 -11.80 11.56
C PHE A 2 16.83 -11.34 11.98
N LYS A 3 16.71 -10.08 12.42
CA LYS A 3 15.41 -9.46 12.76
C LYS A 3 14.91 -8.69 11.53
N LEU A 4 13.75 -9.08 11.01
CA LEU A 4 13.10 -8.41 9.88
C LEU A 4 12.35 -7.17 10.38
N VAL A 5 13.07 -6.03 10.46
CA VAL A 5 12.51 -4.76 10.93
C VAL A 5 12.65 -3.70 9.83
N PRO A 6 11.54 -3.19 9.27
CA PRO A 6 11.57 -2.12 8.27
C PRO A 6 12.26 -0.87 8.81
N ARG A 7 13.05 -0.20 7.96
CA ARG A 7 13.76 1.06 8.29
C ARG A 7 13.21 2.28 7.55
N LYS A 8 12.40 2.05 6.53
CA LYS A 8 11.77 3.07 5.69
C LYS A 8 10.32 2.69 5.46
N VAL A 9 9.48 3.70 5.34
CA VAL A 9 8.07 3.58 4.97
C VAL A 9 7.73 4.72 4.02
N PHE A 10 6.85 4.46 3.07
CA PHE A 10 6.23 5.48 2.24
C PHE A 10 4.72 5.26 2.24
N PHE A 11 3.98 6.31 1.91
CA PHE A 11 2.52 6.25 1.80
C PHE A 11 2.15 6.36 0.33
N THR A 12 1.20 5.53 -0.07
CA THR A 12 0.61 5.59 -1.41
C THR A 12 -0.90 5.39 -1.30
N LYS A 13 -1.62 5.83 -2.33
CA LYS A 13 -3.05 5.65 -2.48
C LYS A 13 -3.35 5.44 -3.95
N GLY A 14 -4.43 4.73 -4.23
CA GLY A 14 -4.89 4.56 -5.58
C GLY A 14 -6.37 4.25 -5.64
N VAL A 15 -6.96 4.53 -6.80
CA VAL A 15 -8.35 4.23 -7.12
C VAL A 15 -8.41 3.38 -8.39
N GLY A 16 -9.32 2.43 -8.41
CA GLY A 16 -9.49 1.53 -9.55
C GLY A 16 -10.97 1.31 -9.85
N ARG A 17 -11.28 1.19 -11.14
CA ARG A 17 -12.62 0.92 -11.65
C ARG A 17 -12.53 -0.19 -12.67
N ALA A 18 -13.32 -1.24 -12.48
CA ALA A 18 -13.49 -2.33 -13.44
C ALA A 18 -14.84 -2.99 -13.21
N LYS A 19 -15.27 -3.83 -14.16
CA LYS A 19 -16.49 -4.62 -14.03
C LYS A 19 -16.35 -5.68 -12.94
N GLU A 20 -15.19 -6.32 -12.85
CA GLU A 20 -14.87 -7.34 -11.87
C GLU A 20 -14.16 -6.72 -10.66
N GLN A 21 -14.53 -7.15 -9.44
CA GLN A 21 -13.94 -6.62 -8.21
C GLN A 21 -12.42 -6.81 -8.16
N LEU A 22 -11.92 -7.98 -8.56
CA LEU A 22 -10.48 -8.27 -8.56
C LEU A 22 -9.71 -7.34 -9.49
N ALA A 23 -10.21 -7.13 -10.71
CA ALA A 23 -9.61 -6.21 -11.68
C ALA A 23 -9.67 -4.76 -11.19
N SER A 24 -10.75 -4.37 -10.51
CA SER A 24 -10.86 -3.02 -9.93
C SER A 24 -9.82 -2.81 -8.81
N PHE A 25 -9.53 -3.85 -8.04
CA PHE A 25 -8.50 -3.81 -7.01
C PHE A 25 -7.09 -3.75 -7.62
N GLU A 26 -6.81 -4.55 -8.65
CA GLU A 26 -5.53 -4.48 -9.38
C GLU A 26 -5.30 -3.08 -9.98
N ALA A 27 -6.34 -2.49 -10.59
CA ALA A 27 -6.27 -1.12 -11.10
C ALA A 27 -5.95 -0.11 -10.00
N ALA A 28 -6.52 -0.27 -8.80
CA ALA A 28 -6.20 0.59 -7.65
C ALA A 28 -4.76 0.41 -7.17
N LEU A 29 -4.22 -0.82 -7.19
CA LEU A 29 -2.81 -1.08 -6.86
C LEU A 29 -1.86 -0.46 -7.90
N ARG A 30 -2.27 -0.46 -9.17
CA ARG A 30 -1.52 0.14 -10.28
C ARG A 30 -1.49 1.65 -10.20
N ASP A 31 -2.63 2.27 -9.88
CA ASP A 31 -2.70 3.71 -9.59
C ASP A 31 -1.84 4.08 -8.38
N ALA A 32 -1.76 3.20 -7.37
CA ALA A 32 -0.88 3.33 -6.23
C ALA A 32 0.61 3.00 -6.51
N GLY A 33 0.95 2.50 -7.70
CA GLY A 33 2.33 2.16 -8.12
C GLY A 33 2.96 0.94 -7.42
N ILE A 34 2.14 0.08 -6.81
CA ILE A 34 2.59 -1.08 -6.01
C ILE A 34 2.04 -2.43 -6.51
N GLU A 35 1.42 -2.46 -7.69
CA GLU A 35 0.83 -3.66 -8.32
C GLU A 35 1.86 -4.75 -8.64
N LYS A 36 3.11 -4.34 -8.88
CA LYS A 36 4.21 -5.22 -9.30
C LYS A 36 4.88 -6.00 -8.16
N PHE A 37 4.41 -5.85 -6.92
CA PHE A 37 5.01 -6.47 -5.74
C PHE A 37 4.12 -7.57 -5.14
N ASN A 38 4.72 -8.49 -4.39
CA ASN A 38 3.99 -9.46 -3.58
C ASN A 38 3.64 -8.81 -2.22
N LEU A 39 2.45 -8.24 -2.13
CA LEU A 39 2.01 -7.47 -0.97
C LEU A 39 1.57 -8.40 0.19
N VAL A 40 2.21 -8.26 1.35
CA VAL A 40 1.85 -8.97 2.58
C VAL A 40 1.30 -7.98 3.59
N THR A 41 0.01 -8.09 3.91
CA THR A 41 -0.62 -7.24 4.91
C THR A 41 -0.10 -7.60 6.31
N VAL A 42 0.35 -6.60 7.06
CA VAL A 42 0.80 -6.73 8.45
C VAL A 42 -0.03 -5.86 9.39
N SER A 43 0.19 -6.02 10.69
CA SER A 43 -0.39 -5.14 11.70
C SER A 43 0.14 -3.70 11.61
N SER A 44 -0.63 -2.76 12.14
CA SER A 44 -0.42 -1.31 11.99
C SER A 44 0.60 -0.71 12.95
N ILE A 45 1.85 -1.21 12.95
CA ILE A 45 2.93 -0.72 13.83
C ILE A 45 4.03 -0.04 13.01
N LEU A 46 4.32 1.24 13.30
CA LEU A 46 5.50 1.93 12.79
C LEU A 46 6.71 1.59 13.66
N PRO A 47 7.78 0.98 13.12
CA PRO A 47 8.97 0.68 13.91
C PRO A 47 9.67 1.96 14.41
N PRO A 48 10.28 1.93 15.61
CA PRO A 48 11.11 3.05 16.08
C PRO A 48 12.22 3.39 15.08
N LYS A 49 12.47 4.69 14.88
CA LYS A 49 13.49 5.21 13.94
C LYS A 49 13.23 4.86 12.47
N CYS A 50 12.04 4.38 12.12
CA CYS A 50 11.64 4.19 10.72
C CYS A 50 11.52 5.56 10.04
N LYS A 51 12.19 5.73 8.90
CA LYS A 51 12.15 6.98 8.14
C LYS A 51 10.96 6.99 7.20
N ILE A 52 10.15 8.04 7.27
CA ILE A 52 9.15 8.30 6.24
C ILE A 52 9.88 8.87 5.02
N VAL A 53 9.74 8.21 3.88
CA VAL A 53 10.32 8.62 2.60
C VAL A 53 9.21 8.87 1.58
N SER A 54 9.55 9.56 0.49
CA SER A 54 8.63 9.73 -0.65
C SER A 54 8.30 8.38 -1.28
N SER A 55 7.16 8.28 -1.97
CA SER A 55 6.81 7.10 -2.76
C SER A 55 7.88 6.82 -3.82
N GLU A 56 8.39 7.87 -4.48
CA GLU A 56 9.35 7.74 -5.56
C GLU A 56 10.67 7.16 -5.06
N ASP A 57 11.17 7.60 -3.90
CA ASP A 57 12.42 7.10 -3.34
C ASP A 57 12.26 5.71 -2.73
N GLY A 58 11.13 5.44 -2.07
CA GLY A 58 10.80 4.11 -1.56
C GLY A 58 10.73 3.07 -2.67
N LEU A 59 10.09 3.41 -3.80
CA LEU A 59 9.93 2.51 -4.94
C LEU A 59 11.25 2.20 -5.66
N LYS A 60 12.23 3.12 -5.67
CA LYS A 60 13.57 2.87 -6.24
C LYS A 60 14.36 1.81 -5.48
N GLU A 61 14.04 1.58 -4.21
CA GLU A 61 14.70 0.59 -3.36
C GLU A 61 14.05 -0.80 -3.42
N LEU A 62 12.98 -0.95 -4.20
CA LEU A 62 12.22 -2.19 -4.32
C LEU A 62 12.36 -2.79 -5.73
N MET A 63 12.32 -4.12 -5.80
CA MET A 63 12.34 -4.85 -7.06
C MET A 63 10.96 -5.44 -7.38
N PRO A 64 10.51 -5.45 -8.66
CA PRO A 64 9.32 -6.19 -9.06
C PRO A 64 9.37 -7.65 -8.56
N GLY A 65 8.24 -8.15 -8.06
CA GLY A 65 8.14 -9.49 -7.46
C GLY A 65 8.63 -9.61 -6.02
N GLN A 66 9.25 -8.57 -5.44
CA GLN A 66 9.68 -8.59 -4.04
C GLN A 66 8.48 -8.71 -3.08
N ILE A 67 8.67 -9.42 -1.96
CA ILE A 67 7.73 -9.40 -0.84
C ILE A 67 7.81 -8.03 -0.15
N VAL A 68 6.70 -7.30 -0.17
CA VAL A 68 6.59 -5.96 0.45
C VAL A 68 5.52 -6.01 1.52
N PHE A 69 5.91 -5.70 2.75
CA PHE A 69 4.97 -5.62 3.87
C PHE A 69 4.23 -4.28 3.83
N VAL A 70 2.91 -4.34 3.96
CA VAL A 70 2.03 -3.17 3.87
C VAL A 70 1.01 -3.14 5.00
N VAL A 71 0.67 -1.94 5.44
CA VAL A 71 -0.58 -1.69 6.17
C VAL A 71 -1.57 -1.18 5.14
N MET A 72 -2.68 -1.89 4.96
CA MET A 72 -3.61 -1.61 3.88
C MET A 72 -5.02 -1.38 4.42
N SER A 73 -5.59 -0.24 4.08
CA SER A 73 -7.02 0.03 4.14
C SER A 73 -7.58 -0.05 2.72
N ARG A 74 -8.70 -0.75 2.54
CA ARG A 74 -9.37 -0.89 1.24
C ARG A 74 -10.87 -0.78 1.42
N ASN A 75 -11.53 -0.19 0.42
CA ASN A 75 -12.98 -0.07 0.35
C ASN A 75 -13.41 -0.24 -1.10
N SER A 76 -14.58 -0.83 -1.35
CA SER A 76 -15.10 -1.07 -2.69
C SER A 76 -16.62 -0.97 -2.71
N SER A 77 -17.17 -0.48 -3.81
CA SER A 77 -18.61 -0.43 -4.05
C SER A 77 -18.92 -0.77 -5.50
N ASN A 78 -20.07 -1.40 -5.74
CA ASN A 78 -20.65 -1.63 -7.05
C ASN A 78 -21.87 -0.74 -7.31
N GLU A 79 -22.18 0.21 -6.41
CA GLU A 79 -23.24 1.18 -6.58
C GLU A 79 -22.77 2.31 -7.54
N PRO A 80 -23.52 2.59 -8.62
CA PRO A 80 -23.21 3.71 -9.50
C PRO A 80 -23.13 5.03 -8.72
N ASN A 81 -22.09 5.83 -9.00
CA ASN A 81 -21.85 7.15 -8.40
C ASN A 81 -21.67 7.16 -6.87
N ARG A 82 -21.50 6.00 -6.22
CA ARG A 82 -21.24 5.95 -4.79
C ARG A 82 -19.85 6.47 -4.47
N MET A 83 -19.79 7.49 -3.62
CA MET A 83 -18.52 7.96 -3.07
C MET A 83 -18.03 7.00 -1.99
N ILE A 84 -16.79 6.54 -2.15
CA ILE A 84 -16.07 5.72 -1.18
C ILE A 84 -14.68 6.30 -0.96
N ALA A 85 -14.12 6.02 0.21
CA ALA A 85 -12.76 6.38 0.57
C ALA A 85 -12.09 5.22 1.30
N ALA A 86 -10.76 5.17 1.19
CA ALA A 86 -9.88 4.36 1.99
C ALA A 86 -8.70 5.23 2.45
N SER A 87 -8.29 5.08 3.70
CA SER A 87 -7.24 5.91 4.30
C SER A 87 -6.44 5.12 5.31
N VAL A 88 -5.14 5.44 5.42
CA VAL A 88 -4.24 4.96 6.46
C VAL A 88 -3.71 6.19 7.20
N GLY A 89 -3.80 6.18 8.53
CA GLY A 89 -3.17 7.16 9.40
C GLY A 89 -1.94 6.57 10.08
N CYS A 90 -0.93 7.40 10.33
CA CYS A 90 0.27 6.99 11.04
C CYS A 90 0.56 7.97 12.17
N ALA A 91 0.55 7.48 13.41
CA ALA A 91 1.02 8.23 14.57
C ALA A 91 2.53 8.02 14.71
N VAL A 92 3.29 9.11 14.69
CA VAL A 92 4.75 9.08 14.88
C VAL A 92 5.03 9.42 16.35
N PRO A 93 5.72 8.54 17.10
CA PRO A 93 6.11 8.79 18.49
C PRO A 93 7.26 9.81 18.60
#